data_AF-A0AAW0JWV4-F1
#
_entry.id   AF-A0AAW0JWV4-F1
#
_cell.length_a   1.000
_cell.length_b   1.000
_cell.length_c   1.000
_cell.angle_alpha   90.00
_cell.angle_beta   90.00
_cell.angle_gamma   90.00
#
_symmetry.space_group_name_H-M   'P 1'
#
loop_
_entity.id
_entity.type
_entity.pdbx_description
1 polymer ?
#
loop_
_entity_poly.entity_id
_entity_poly.type
_entity_poly.pdbx_seq_one_letter_code
_entity_poly.pdbx_strand_id
1 'polypeptide(L)'
;MQYGDIGLSQANLSFYIGANSTDTFVDQSKDYLWSPSQTINQRDADLVHFWDKFEKAPKGSPRKVEARKQFVEAMSYRMHVDSSVRLTGELLFGIVKSDEMLNTVQPTGQPLVDDWDCLKAMVRTFETHCGSLSQYGMKHMRSFANICNARIKRDQMDAASTQVCVSVPSGHYSSLENGFSA
;
A
#
# COMPACT_ATOMS: atom_id res chain seq x y z
N MET A 1 9.60 0.58 -16.47
CA MET A 1 10.81 1.20 -15.88
C MET A 1 11.96 0.22 -16.01
N GLN A 2 13.18 0.70 -16.21
CA GLN A 2 14.41 -0.12 -16.22
C GLN A 2 15.40 0.50 -15.23
N TYR A 3 16.11 -0.34 -14.47
CA TYR A 3 17.08 0.07 -13.45
C TYR A 3 18.26 -0.91 -13.47
N GLY A 4 19.43 -0.49 -12.98
CA GLY A 4 20.63 -1.32 -12.97
C GLY A 4 21.36 -1.32 -14.32
N ASP A 5 21.98 -2.45 -14.68
CA ASP A 5 22.70 -2.59 -15.95
C ASP A 5 21.72 -2.82 -17.11
N ILE A 6 21.43 -1.74 -17.85
CA ILE A 6 20.53 -1.77 -19.00
C ILE A 6 21.13 -2.59 -20.16
N GLY A 7 22.46 -2.77 -20.21
CA GLY A 7 23.12 -3.57 -21.25
C GLY A 7 22.63 -5.02 -21.29
N LEU A 8 22.20 -5.55 -20.13
CA LEU A 8 21.64 -6.90 -20.01
C LEU A 8 20.32 -7.09 -20.77
N SER A 9 19.60 -6.00 -21.10
CA SER A 9 18.37 -6.08 -21.88
C SER A 9 18.59 -6.51 -23.35
N GLN A 10 19.83 -6.49 -23.83
CA GLN A 10 20.20 -6.97 -25.17
C GLN A 10 20.42 -8.49 -25.21
N ALA A 11 20.55 -9.15 -24.05
CA ALA A 11 20.70 -10.59 -24.00
C ALA A 11 19.39 -11.29 -24.41
N ASN A 12 19.50 -12.42 -25.10
CA ASN A 12 18.34 -13.22 -25.46
C ASN A 12 17.58 -13.67 -24.20
N LEU A 13 16.25 -13.54 -24.20
CA LEU A 13 15.38 -13.98 -23.11
C LEU A 13 15.66 -15.43 -22.71
N SER A 14 16.06 -16.29 -23.66
CA SER A 14 16.36 -17.69 -23.38
C SER A 14 17.49 -17.91 -22.37
N PHE A 15 18.40 -16.95 -22.18
CA PHE A 15 19.40 -17.00 -21.12
C PHE A 15 18.79 -16.92 -19.71
N TYR A 16 17.61 -16.31 -19.58
CA TYR A 16 16.93 -16.09 -18.30
C TYR A 16 15.76 -17.06 -18.08
N ILE A 17 14.99 -17.37 -19.13
CA ILE A 17 13.76 -18.17 -19.03
C ILE A 17 13.84 -19.52 -19.75
N GLY A 18 14.98 -19.84 -20.39
CA GLY A 18 15.12 -21.02 -21.24
C GLY A 18 14.41 -20.87 -22.59
N ALA A 19 14.43 -21.93 -23.40
CA ALA A 19 13.72 -21.99 -24.68
C ALA A 19 12.85 -23.25 -24.71
N ASN A 20 11.58 -23.09 -25.07
CA ASN A 20 10.70 -24.23 -25.30
C ASN A 20 10.91 -24.76 -26.72
N SER A 21 11.11 -26.08 -26.86
CA SER A 21 11.40 -26.74 -28.14
C SER A 21 10.28 -26.60 -29.20
N THR A 22 9.07 -26.22 -28.79
CA THR A 22 7.92 -25.98 -29.68
C THR A 22 7.76 -24.53 -30.12
N ASP A 23 8.54 -23.61 -29.56
CA ASP A 23 8.46 -22.19 -29.91
C ASP A 23 9.19 -21.96 -31.24
N THR A 24 8.49 -22.19 -32.35
CA THR A 24 8.91 -21.72 -33.66
C THR A 24 9.01 -20.20 -33.60
N PHE A 25 10.21 -19.64 -33.83
CA PHE A 25 10.53 -18.21 -33.93
C PHE A 25 9.29 -17.35 -34.21
N VAL A 26 8.63 -16.90 -33.14
CA VAL A 26 7.45 -16.05 -33.26
C VAL A 26 7.98 -14.72 -33.75
N ASP A 27 7.65 -14.41 -34.99
CA ASP A 27 7.92 -13.11 -35.61
C ASP A 27 7.47 -12.00 -34.65
N GLN A 28 8.46 -11.34 -34.03
CA GLN A 28 8.28 -10.32 -33.01
C GLN A 28 7.57 -9.06 -33.55
N SER A 29 7.26 -9.02 -34.85
CA SER A 29 6.62 -7.90 -35.54
C SER A 29 5.08 -7.95 -35.56
N LYS A 30 4.45 -9.03 -35.08
CA LYS A 30 3.00 -9.02 -34.89
C LYS A 30 2.67 -8.31 -33.60
N ASP A 31 2.51 -6.99 -33.70
CA ASP A 31 1.73 -6.19 -32.76
C ASP A 31 0.34 -6.82 -32.65
N TYR A 32 0.20 -7.80 -31.74
CA TYR A 32 -1.09 -8.21 -31.23
C TYR A 32 -1.65 -6.97 -30.56
N LEU A 33 -2.51 -6.25 -31.28
CA LEU A 33 -3.37 -5.19 -30.74
C LEU A 33 -4.31 -5.85 -29.72
N TRP A 34 -3.76 -6.14 -28.55
CA TRP A 34 -4.48 -6.70 -27.42
C TRP A 34 -5.45 -5.62 -26.98
N SER A 35 -6.75 -5.86 -27.20
CA SER A 35 -7.79 -4.98 -26.69
C SER A 35 -7.66 -4.95 -25.16
N PRO A 36 -7.40 -3.79 -24.53
CA PRO A 36 -7.17 -3.73 -23.10
C PRO A 36 -8.33 -4.40 -22.37
N SER A 37 -8.04 -5.47 -21.61
CA SER A 37 -9.03 -6.06 -20.72
C SER A 37 -9.39 -5.03 -19.64
N GLN A 38 -10.61 -5.08 -19.12
CA GLN A 38 -10.96 -4.30 -17.95
C GLN A 38 -9.98 -4.64 -16.81
N THR A 39 -9.30 -3.62 -16.27
CA THR A 39 -8.29 -3.77 -15.23
C THR A 39 -8.80 -3.24 -13.89
N ILE A 40 -8.30 -3.82 -12.81
CA ILE A 40 -8.62 -3.42 -11.43
C ILE A 40 -7.30 -3.08 -10.75
N ASN A 41 -7.28 -1.98 -9.97
CA ASN A 41 -6.13 -1.63 -9.15
C ASN A 41 -5.89 -2.74 -8.09
N GLN A 42 -4.65 -3.19 -7.91
CA GLN A 42 -4.34 -4.25 -6.95
C GLN A 42 -4.83 -3.94 -5.53
N ARG A 43 -4.80 -2.67 -5.10
CA ARG A 43 -5.30 -2.25 -3.77
C ARG A 43 -6.81 -2.34 -3.63
N ASP A 44 -7.54 -2.36 -4.73
CA ASP A 44 -8.99 -2.45 -4.76
C ASP A 44 -9.48 -3.86 -5.10
N ALA A 45 -8.58 -4.77 -5.49
CA ALA A 45 -8.90 -6.15 -5.82
C ALA A 45 -9.62 -6.87 -4.67
N ASP A 46 -9.16 -6.68 -3.42
CA ASP A 46 -9.81 -7.24 -2.23
C ASP A 46 -11.24 -6.73 -2.05
N LEU A 47 -11.46 -5.42 -2.25
CA LEU A 47 -12.80 -4.84 -2.14
C LEU A 47 -13.73 -5.35 -3.23
N VAL A 48 -13.23 -5.46 -4.47
CA VAL A 48 -14.01 -6.02 -5.59
C VAL A 48 -14.36 -7.48 -5.29
N HIS A 49 -13.43 -8.26 -4.75
CA HIS A 49 -13.69 -9.63 -4.33
C HIS A 49 -14.80 -9.71 -3.28
N PHE A 50 -14.74 -8.91 -2.21
CA PHE A 50 -15.76 -8.92 -1.15
C PHE A 50 -17.11 -8.43 -1.66
N TRP A 51 -17.12 -7.41 -2.51
CA TRP A 51 -18.33 -6.89 -3.13
C TRP A 51 -19.01 -7.93 -4.02
N ASP A 52 -18.24 -8.58 -4.91
CA ASP A 52 -18.75 -9.65 -5.77
C ASP A 52 -19.27 -10.84 -4.95
N LYS A 53 -18.56 -11.22 -3.88
CA LYS A 53 -18.98 -12.27 -2.95
C LYS A 53 -20.29 -11.91 -2.24
N PHE A 54 -20.50 -10.65 -1.87
CA PHE A 54 -21.74 -10.17 -1.26
C PHE A 54 -22.90 -10.17 -2.27
N GLU A 55 -22.68 -9.60 -3.46
CA GLU A 55 -23.70 -9.49 -4.50
C GLU A 55 -24.23 -10.87 -4.92
N LYS A 56 -23.32 -11.80 -5.22
CA LYS A 56 -23.64 -13.16 -5.66
C LYS A 56 -24.21 -14.06 -4.56
N ALA A 57 -24.10 -13.69 -3.29
CA ALA A 57 -24.62 -14.50 -2.20
C ALA A 57 -26.18 -14.41 -2.13
N PRO A 58 -26.88 -15.53 -1.90
CA PRO A 58 -28.34 -15.54 -1.78
C PRO A 58 -28.85 -14.63 -0.67
N LYS A 59 -29.97 -13.94 -0.90
CA LYS A 59 -30.61 -13.06 0.09
C LYS A 59 -30.95 -13.85 1.35
N GLY A 60 -30.65 -13.27 2.51
CA GLY A 60 -30.89 -13.89 3.83
C GLY A 60 -29.93 -15.01 4.20
N SER A 61 -28.99 -15.42 3.33
CA SER A 61 -28.03 -16.48 3.67
C SER A 61 -26.97 -16.01 4.67
N PRO A 62 -26.48 -16.89 5.55
CA PRO A 62 -25.32 -16.60 6.42
C PRO A 62 -24.10 -16.13 5.61
N ARG A 63 -23.90 -16.69 4.41
CA ARG A 63 -22.84 -16.28 3.48
C ARG A 63 -22.94 -14.81 3.08
N LYS A 64 -24.14 -14.29 2.83
CA LYS A 64 -24.33 -12.87 2.46
C LYS A 64 -24.07 -11.95 3.65
N VAL A 65 -24.48 -12.36 4.85
CA VAL A 65 -24.19 -11.63 6.10
C VAL A 65 -22.68 -11.56 6.34
N GLU A 66 -21.97 -12.69 6.22
CA GLU A 66 -20.52 -12.74 6.39
C GLU A 66 -19.78 -11.93 5.32
N ALA A 67 -20.17 -12.04 4.05
CA ALA A 67 -19.57 -11.24 2.99
C ALA A 67 -19.76 -9.73 3.20
N ARG A 68 -20.94 -9.33 3.69
CA ARG A 68 -21.20 -7.92 4.08
C ARG A 68 -20.28 -7.49 5.20
N LYS A 69 -20.11 -8.32 6.24
CA LYS A 69 -19.22 -8.05 7.37
C LYS A 69 -17.78 -7.83 6.89
N GLN A 70 -17.25 -8.75 6.08
CA GLN A 70 -15.89 -8.64 5.51
C GLN A 70 -15.70 -7.34 4.70
N PHE A 71 -16.67 -6.99 3.87
CA PHE A 71 -16.63 -5.74 3.09
C PHE A 71 -16.60 -4.50 3.99
N VAL A 72 -17.47 -4.45 5.01
CA VAL A 72 -17.55 -3.33 5.96
C VAL A 72 -16.27 -3.23 6.80
N GLU A 73 -15.72 -4.35 7.27
CA GLU A 73 -14.45 -4.38 8.01
C GLU A 73 -13.30 -3.86 7.16
N ALA A 74 -13.17 -4.31 5.90
CA ALA A 74 -12.14 -3.82 4.99
C ALA A 74 -12.28 -2.31 4.71
N MET A 75 -13.50 -1.82 4.48
CA MET A 75 -13.76 -0.40 4.26
C MET A 75 -13.47 0.44 5.52
N SER A 76 -13.94 0.01 6.69
CA SER A 76 -13.70 0.68 7.97
C SER A 76 -12.21 0.78 8.27
N TYR A 77 -11.48 -0.31 8.03
CA TYR A 77 -10.04 -0.35 8.18
C TYR A 77 -9.33 0.66 7.26
N ARG A 78 -9.68 0.67 5.96
CA ARG A 78 -9.09 1.61 4.99
C ARG A 78 -9.34 3.07 5.38
N MET A 79 -10.57 3.39 5.80
CA MET A 79 -10.95 4.73 6.27
C MET A 79 -10.16 5.14 7.51
N HIS A 80 -10.00 4.23 8.48
CA HIS A 80 -9.20 4.48 9.69
C HIS A 80 -7.75 4.82 9.31
N VAL A 81 -7.08 3.96 8.55
CA VAL A 81 -5.67 4.18 8.19
C VAL A 81 -5.47 5.48 7.40
N ASP A 82 -6.31 5.74 6.40
CA ASP A 82 -6.23 6.96 5.60
C ASP A 82 -6.46 8.21 6.46
N SER A 83 -7.47 8.19 7.34
CA SER A 83 -7.77 9.32 8.23
C SER A 83 -6.66 9.53 9.25
N SER A 84 -6.14 8.46 9.85
CA SER A 84 -5.10 8.54 10.87
C SER A 84 -3.79 9.08 10.32
N VAL A 85 -3.36 8.65 9.12
CA VAL A 85 -2.16 9.20 8.47
C VAL A 85 -2.36 10.69 8.15
N ARG A 86 -3.51 11.08 7.60
CA ARG A 86 -3.82 12.48 7.30
C ARG A 86 -3.78 13.34 8.56
N LEU A 87 -4.50 12.95 9.61
CA LEU A 87 -4.57 13.68 10.88
C LEU A 87 -3.20 13.76 11.57
N THR A 88 -2.40 12.70 11.49
CA THR A 88 -1.02 12.70 12.01
C THR A 88 -0.17 13.74 11.28
N GLY A 89 -0.26 13.82 9.94
CA GLY A 89 0.40 14.89 9.19
C GLY A 89 -0.09 16.29 9.55
N GLU A 90 -1.38 16.46 9.83
CA GLU A 90 -1.94 17.75 10.24
C GLU A 90 -1.40 18.20 11.60
N LEU A 91 -1.18 17.27 12.54
CA LEU A 91 -0.52 17.57 13.80
C LEU A 91 0.97 17.89 13.63
N LEU A 92 1.67 17.21 12.72
CA LEU A 92 3.11 17.39 12.51
C LEU A 92 3.46 18.65 11.71
N PHE A 93 2.68 18.97 10.68
CA PHE A 93 2.99 20.01 9.70
C PHE A 93 1.98 21.17 9.68
N GLY A 94 0.88 21.03 10.41
CA GLY A 94 -0.26 21.95 10.34
C GLY A 94 -1.21 21.62 9.19
N ILE A 95 -2.47 22.03 9.34
CA ILE A 95 -3.58 21.70 8.43
C ILE A 95 -3.29 22.12 6.97
N VAL A 96 -2.66 23.29 6.79
CA VAL A 96 -2.42 23.86 5.45
C VAL A 96 -1.35 23.10 4.67
N LYS A 97 -0.28 22.65 5.35
CA LYS A 97 0.89 22.04 4.70
C LYS A 97 0.89 20.51 4.72
N SER A 98 0.03 19.89 5.53
CA SER A 98 0.00 18.44 5.72
C SER A 98 -0.06 17.67 4.40
N ASP A 99 -1.01 18.00 3.53
CA ASP A 99 -1.21 17.27 2.28
C ASP A 99 0.01 17.37 1.35
N GLU A 100 0.56 18.57 1.19
CA GLU A 100 1.78 18.82 0.40
C GLU A 100 2.96 18.00 0.95
N MET A 101 3.19 18.08 2.26
CA MET A 101 4.32 17.43 2.92
C MET A 101 4.20 15.90 2.86
N LEU A 102 3.02 15.33 3.10
CA LEU A 102 2.82 13.89 3.09
C LEU A 102 2.85 13.30 1.67
N ASN A 103 2.41 14.04 0.65
CA ASN A 103 2.25 13.52 -0.71
C ASN A 103 3.39 13.87 -1.66
N THR A 104 4.37 14.67 -1.22
CA THR A 104 5.54 15.05 -2.02
C THR A 104 6.21 13.82 -2.66
N VAL A 105 6.46 13.90 -3.96
CA VAL A 105 7.13 12.85 -4.74
C VAL A 105 8.55 13.30 -5.04
N GLN A 106 9.54 12.47 -4.69
CA GLN A 106 10.94 12.75 -4.98
C GLN A 106 11.20 12.74 -6.49
N PRO A 107 12.13 13.58 -6.99
CA PRO A 107 12.51 13.56 -8.39
C PRO A 107 12.96 12.18 -8.87
N THR A 108 12.74 11.87 -10.14
CA THR A 108 13.14 10.60 -10.74
C THR A 108 14.63 10.31 -10.50
N GLY A 109 14.93 9.12 -9.99
CA GLY A 109 16.30 8.68 -9.68
C GLY A 109 16.75 8.94 -8.24
N GLN A 110 16.00 9.73 -7.47
CA GLN A 110 16.25 9.90 -6.04
C GLN A 110 15.63 8.75 -5.21
N PRO A 111 16.24 8.39 -4.08
CA PRO A 111 15.65 7.41 -3.16
C PRO A 111 14.34 7.95 -2.54
N LEU A 112 13.49 7.04 -2.07
CA LEU A 112 12.25 7.41 -1.40
C LEU A 112 12.50 8.18 -0.08
N VAL A 113 13.50 7.72 0.67
CA VAL A 113 13.87 8.23 1.99
C VAL A 113 15.39 8.26 2.13
N ASP A 114 15.92 9.26 2.82
CA ASP A 114 17.36 9.37 3.10
C ASP A 114 17.79 8.43 4.26
N ASP A 115 16.90 8.24 5.25
CA ASP A 115 17.12 7.45 6.44
C ASP A 115 16.08 6.32 6.54
N TRP A 116 16.50 5.10 6.19
CA TRP A 116 15.66 3.91 6.22
C TRP A 116 15.34 3.42 7.64
N ASP A 117 16.20 3.70 8.61
CA ASP A 117 15.95 3.35 10.01
C ASP A 117 14.91 4.29 10.61
N CYS A 118 14.95 5.58 10.23
CA CYS A 118 13.86 6.50 10.52
C CYS A 118 12.53 5.99 9.94
N LEU A 119 12.49 5.57 8.67
CA LEU A 119 11.25 5.10 8.05
C LEU A 119 10.65 3.93 8.85
N LYS A 120 11.47 2.93 9.19
CA LYS A 120 11.02 1.79 10.01
C LYS A 120 10.54 2.24 11.39
N ALA A 121 11.25 3.17 12.03
CA ALA A 121 10.86 3.70 13.33
C ALA A 121 9.51 4.44 13.28
N MET A 122 9.27 5.29 12.27
CA MET A 122 8.00 5.99 12.10
C MET A 122 6.84 5.03 11.88
N VAL A 123 7.04 3.99 11.07
CA VAL A 123 6.03 2.96 10.83
C VAL A 123 5.70 2.20 12.12
N ARG A 124 6.71 1.71 12.85
CA ARG A 124 6.49 1.00 14.13
C ARG A 124 5.80 1.88 15.17
N THR A 125 6.21 3.14 15.28
CA THR A 125 5.59 4.09 16.21
C THR A 125 4.13 4.36 15.83
N PHE A 126 3.82 4.53 14.55
CA PHE A 126 2.44 4.65 14.09
C PHE A 126 1.63 3.40 14.44
N GLU A 127 2.12 2.22 14.09
CA GLU A 127 1.40 0.96 14.28
C GLU A 127 1.16 0.63 15.76
N THR A 128 2.06 1.06 16.65
CA THR A 128 1.90 0.91 18.11
C THR A 128 0.62 1.58 18.61
N HIS A 129 0.24 2.73 18.05
CA HIS A 129 -0.91 3.51 18.50
C HIS A 129 -2.13 3.35 17.60
N CYS A 130 -1.92 3.16 16.31
CA CYS A 130 -2.98 3.14 15.30
C CYS A 130 -3.33 1.75 14.76
N GLY A 131 -2.58 0.71 15.15
CA GLY A 131 -2.74 -0.66 14.65
C GLY A 131 -2.00 -0.91 13.33
N SER A 132 -2.01 -2.18 12.89
CA SER A 132 -1.26 -2.62 11.71
C SER A 132 -1.65 -1.88 10.43
N LEU A 133 -0.66 -1.61 9.57
CA LEU A 133 -0.85 -1.10 8.21
C LEU A 133 -1.32 -2.14 7.22
N SER A 134 -1.29 -3.44 7.55
CA SER A 134 -1.65 -4.53 6.62
C SER A 134 -1.05 -4.31 5.22
N GLN A 135 -1.60 -4.92 4.17
CA GLN A 135 -1.15 -4.65 2.79
C GLN A 135 -1.63 -3.29 2.26
N TYR A 136 -2.83 -2.85 2.65
CA TYR A 136 -3.42 -1.60 2.16
C TYR A 136 -2.63 -0.36 2.60
N GLY A 137 -2.34 -0.26 3.90
CA GLY A 137 -1.69 0.88 4.53
C GLY A 137 -0.25 1.10 4.06
N MET A 138 0.39 0.10 3.45
CA MET A 138 1.68 0.27 2.76
C MET A 138 1.64 1.34 1.66
N LYS A 139 0.46 1.74 1.18
CA LYS A 139 0.31 2.93 0.31
C LYS A 139 0.87 4.21 0.93
N HIS A 140 0.90 4.31 2.26
CA HIS A 140 1.33 5.48 3.03
C HIS A 140 2.84 5.47 3.36
N MET A 141 3.61 4.50 2.85
CA MET A 141 5.07 4.47 3.05
C MET A 141 5.76 5.76 2.58
N ARG A 142 5.26 6.39 1.52
CA ARG A 142 5.76 7.69 1.06
C ARG A 142 5.51 8.79 2.10
N SER A 143 4.35 8.80 2.74
CA SER A 143 4.01 9.76 3.79
C SER A 143 4.96 9.63 4.97
N PHE A 144 5.24 8.41 5.43
CA PHE A 144 6.24 8.18 6.48
C PHE A 144 7.67 8.53 6.04
N ALA A 145 8.03 8.26 4.79
CA ALA A 145 9.32 8.67 4.24
C ALA A 145 9.47 10.19 4.22
N ASN A 146 8.44 10.92 3.80
CA ASN A 146 8.46 12.37 3.79
C ASN A 146 8.52 12.96 5.21
N ILE A 147 7.90 12.33 6.19
CA ILE A 147 8.05 12.67 7.61
C ILE A 147 9.53 12.57 8.03
N CYS A 148 10.22 11.50 7.65
CA CYS A 148 11.65 11.33 7.88
C CYS A 148 12.51 12.36 7.15
N ASN A 149 12.23 12.62 5.87
CA ASN A 149 12.96 13.60 5.07
C ASN A 149 12.78 15.02 5.63
N ALA A 150 11.63 15.31 6.25
CA ALA A 150 11.36 16.56 6.99
C ALA A 150 12.00 16.61 8.39
N ARG A 151 12.83 15.62 8.76
CA ARG A 151 13.57 15.55 10.03
C ARG A 151 12.68 15.52 11.28
N ILE A 152 11.45 14.99 11.15
CA ILE A 152 10.58 14.73 12.31
C ILE A 152 11.19 13.61 13.14
N LYS A 153 11.22 13.81 14.46
CA LYS A 153 11.74 12.82 15.41
C LYS A 153 10.67 11.83 15.83
N ARG A 154 11.10 10.63 16.23
CA ARG A 154 10.22 9.56 16.69
C ARG A 154 9.27 10.03 17.79
N ASP A 155 9.76 10.81 18.75
CA ASP A 155 8.93 11.27 19.88
C ASP A 155 7.81 12.24 19.44
N GLN A 156 8.01 12.99 18.35
CA GLN A 156 6.94 13.82 17.77
C GLN A 156 5.89 12.95 17.07
N MET A 157 6.33 11.91 16.35
CA MET A 157 5.45 10.93 15.73
C MET A 157 4.64 10.17 16.78
N ASP A 158 5.26 9.80 17.89
CA ASP A 158 4.65 9.12 19.03
C ASP A 158 3.53 9.95 19.65
N ALA A 159 3.83 11.22 19.97
CA ALA A 159 2.84 12.16 20.50
C ALA A 159 1.67 12.39 19.52
N ALA A 160 1.96 12.60 18.23
CA ALA A 160 0.94 12.80 17.21
C ALA A 160 0.05 11.55 17.04
N SER A 161 0.65 10.37 16.95
CA SER A 161 -0.07 9.11 16.76
C SER A 161 -0.93 8.77 17.98
N THR A 162 -0.43 9.02 19.19
CA THR A 162 -1.20 8.86 20.44
C THR A 162 -2.43 9.77 20.46
N GLN A 163 -2.29 11.02 20.01
CA GLN A 163 -3.40 11.97 19.99
C GLN A 163 -4.46 11.63 18.94
N VAL A 164 -4.04 11.12 17.79
CA VAL A 164 -4.94 10.76 16.68
C VAL A 164 -5.67 9.45 16.96
N CYS A 165 -4.95 8.45 17.45
CA CYS A 165 -5.44 7.09 17.63
C CYS A 165 -5.72 6.80 19.11
N VAL A 166 -6.81 7.37 19.63
CA VAL A 166 -7.27 7.16 21.02
C VAL A 166 -7.57 5.68 21.31
N SER A 167 -7.98 4.93 20.29
CA SER A 167 -8.17 3.48 20.35
C SER A 167 -7.87 2.85 19.00
N VAL A 168 -7.17 1.71 19.00
CA VAL A 168 -7.00 0.88 17.80
C VAL A 168 -8.34 0.24 17.43
N PRO A 169 -8.81 0.35 16.17
CA PRO A 169 -10.04 -0.32 15.75
C PRO A 169 -9.94 -1.82 15.94
N SER A 170 -10.97 -2.42 16.52
CA SER A 170 -11.09 -3.87 16.60
C SER A 170 -11.25 -4.48 15.21
N GLY A 171 -10.37 -5.40 14.83
CA GLY A 171 -10.45 -6.12 13.56
C GLY A 171 -9.13 -6.81 13.20
N HIS A 172 -9.19 -7.86 12.39
CA HIS A 172 -7.99 -8.63 12.00
C HIS A 172 -7.00 -7.78 11.19
N TYR A 173 -7.49 -6.79 10.43
CA TYR A 173 -6.63 -5.89 9.65
C TYR A 173 -5.78 -4.93 10.50
N SER A 174 -6.24 -4.58 11.70
CA SER A 174 -5.51 -3.69 12.62
C SER A 174 -4.67 -4.47 13.63
N SER A 175 -4.75 -5.81 13.64
CA SER A 175 -4.09 -6.67 14.61
C SER A 175 -2.58 -6.64 14.46
N LEU A 176 -1.87 -6.58 15.60
CA LEU A 176 -0.41 -6.68 15.68
C LEU A 176 0.06 -8.10 16.06
N GLU A 177 -0.82 -9.10 16.09
CA GLU A 177 -0.47 -10.48 16.45
C GLU A 177 0.61 -11.07 15.53
N ASN A 178 0.64 -10.66 14.26
CA ASN A 178 1.64 -11.08 13.28
C ASN A 178 2.88 -10.18 13.25
N GLY A 179 3.01 -9.25 14.21
CA GLY A 179 4.11 -8.30 14.30
C GLY A 179 3.85 -6.98 13.56
N PHE A 180 4.91 -6.17 13.50
CA PHE A 180 4.93 -4.87 12.82
C PHE A 180 5.30 -5.03 11.34
N SER A 181 4.87 -4.08 10.51
CA SER A 181 5.16 -4.05 9.07
C SER A 181 6.63 -3.69 8.75
N ALA A 182 7.37 -3.18 9.73
CA ALA A 182 8.76 -2.72 9.60
C ALA A 182 9.70 -3.40 10.60
#